data_AF-A0A7C7D204-F1
#
_entry.id   AF-A0A7C7D204-F1
#
_cell.length_a   1.000
_cell.length_b   1.000
_cell.length_c   1.000
_cell.angle_alpha   90.00
_cell.angle_beta   90.00
_cell.angle_gamma   90.00
#
_symmetry.space_group_name_H-M   'P 1'
#
loop_
_entity.id
_entity.type
_entity.pdbx_description
1 polymer ?
#
loop_
_entity_poly.entity_id
_entity_poly.type
_entity_poly.pdbx_seq_one_letter_code
_entity_poly.pdbx_strand_id
1 'polypeptide(L)'
;MPFEEPPATSIWREMDHSKREMVNILDLIFHVYITEIEEGLKVRVVTEGCDRVPVKLEFCFTPNCIVSGESFDLTGEPGQSIVIKSGYVEVRKGTNIINIGPGFGKHNYASEMRGSEFWSKSEYTVYFTDYTNIDRTVYIK
;
A
#
# COMPACT_ATOMS: atom_id res chain seq x y z
N MET A 1 -8.64 8.77 21.88
CA MET A 1 -9.13 9.41 23.12
C MET A 1 -10.09 8.48 23.85
N PRO A 2 -10.05 8.36 25.18
CA PRO A 2 -11.01 7.55 25.95
C PRO A 2 -12.46 7.97 25.62
N PHE A 3 -13.42 7.06 25.84
CA PHE A 3 -14.82 7.46 25.85
C PHE A 3 -15.10 8.28 27.11
N GLU A 4 -15.95 9.30 27.01
CA GLU A 4 -16.40 10.05 28.21
C GLU A 4 -17.18 9.14 29.15
N GLU A 5 -18.06 8.30 28.59
CA GLU A 5 -18.79 7.27 29.32
C GLU A 5 -18.20 5.87 29.04
N PRO A 6 -18.16 4.96 30.03
CA PRO A 6 -17.74 3.59 29.80
C PRO A 6 -18.53 2.94 28.64
N PRO A 7 -17.86 2.37 27.62
CA PRO A 7 -18.56 1.69 26.54
C PRO A 7 -19.29 0.45 27.06
N ALA A 8 -20.41 0.09 26.42
CA ALA A 8 -21.24 -1.06 26.82
C ALA A 8 -20.52 -2.42 26.70
N THR A 9 -19.40 -2.47 25.98
CA THR A 9 -18.59 -3.66 25.75
C THR A 9 -17.10 -3.28 25.78
N SER A 10 -16.26 -4.22 26.21
CA SER A 10 -14.81 -4.11 26.12
C SER A 10 -14.25 -4.60 24.76
N ILE A 11 -15.09 -5.17 23.89
CA ILE A 11 -14.70 -5.63 22.56
C ILE A 11 -14.62 -4.42 21.62
N TRP A 12 -13.40 -4.00 21.27
CA TRP A 12 -13.14 -2.80 20.47
C TRP A 12 -14.00 -2.66 19.20
N ARG A 13 -14.18 -3.76 18.45
CA ARG A 13 -14.94 -3.75 17.18
C ARG A 13 -16.44 -3.54 17.38
N GLU A 14 -16.95 -3.81 18.58
CA GLU A 14 -18.37 -3.68 18.94
C GLU A 14 -18.67 -2.38 19.68
N MET A 15 -17.64 -1.61 20.06
CA MET A 15 -17.82 -0.29 20.68
C MET A 15 -18.41 0.70 19.67
N ASP A 16 -19.37 1.50 20.11
CA ASP A 16 -19.93 2.62 19.34
C ASP A 16 -18.96 3.80 19.34
N HIS A 17 -18.02 3.82 18.40
CA HIS A 17 -16.97 4.85 18.32
C HIS A 17 -17.51 6.26 18.03
N SER A 18 -18.79 6.44 17.67
CA SER A 18 -19.39 7.77 17.46
C SER A 18 -19.45 8.59 18.76
N LYS A 19 -19.43 7.93 19.92
CA LYS A 19 -19.42 8.56 21.25
C LYS A 19 -18.05 9.08 21.69
N ARG A 20 -17.00 8.92 20.87
CA ARG A 20 -15.68 9.46 21.17
C ARG A 20 -15.60 10.89 20.64
N GLU A 21 -15.25 11.82 21.51
CA GLU A 21 -14.92 13.17 21.10
C GLU A 21 -13.71 13.17 20.15
N MET A 22 -13.86 13.77 18.97
CA MET A 22 -12.78 13.99 18.01
C MET A 22 -12.15 15.35 18.27
N VAL A 23 -11.03 15.37 18.99
CA VAL A 23 -10.41 16.62 19.46
C VAL A 23 -9.27 17.13 18.57
N ASN A 24 -8.64 16.26 17.77
CA ASN A 24 -7.50 16.62 16.93
C ASN A 24 -7.73 16.11 15.51
N ILE A 25 -8.30 16.97 14.66
CA ILE A 25 -8.36 16.73 13.21
C ILE A 25 -6.97 17.05 12.67
N LEU A 26 -6.38 16.07 11.99
CA LEU A 26 -5.12 16.23 11.27
C LEU A 26 -5.40 15.93 9.79
N ASP A 27 -4.85 16.77 8.92
CA ASP A 27 -4.93 16.55 7.48
C ASP A 27 -3.72 15.72 7.04
N LEU A 28 -3.98 14.52 6.53
CA LEU A 28 -2.96 13.73 5.84
C LEU A 28 -2.95 14.13 4.37
N ILE A 29 -1.87 14.78 3.93
CA ILE A 29 -1.74 15.31 2.56
C ILE A 29 -0.82 14.38 1.76
N PHE A 30 -1.23 14.05 0.54
CA PHE A 30 -0.44 13.32 -0.44
C PHE A 30 -0.14 14.20 -1.64
N HIS A 31 1.14 14.38 -1.96
CA HIS A 31 1.59 14.97 -3.21
C HIS A 31 2.11 13.87 -4.12
N VAL A 32 1.44 13.63 -5.25
CA VAL A 32 1.80 12.60 -6.21
C VAL A 32 2.22 13.26 -7.52
N TYR A 33 3.48 13.06 -7.90
CA TYR A 33 4.06 13.56 -9.14
C TYR A 33 4.27 12.39 -10.09
N ILE A 34 3.62 12.45 -11.25
CA ILE A 34 3.77 11.45 -12.32
C ILE A 34 4.49 12.12 -13.48
N THR A 35 5.57 11.53 -13.95
CA THR A 35 6.38 12.04 -15.06
C THR A 35 6.66 10.91 -16.04
N GLU A 36 6.30 11.12 -17.30
CA GLU A 36 6.69 10.23 -18.39
C GLU A 36 8.21 10.33 -18.60
N ILE A 37 8.85 9.18 -18.77
CA ILE A 37 10.27 9.04 -19.07
C ILE A 37 10.42 8.13 -20.29
N GLU A 38 11.62 8.11 -20.88
CA GLU A 38 11.88 7.38 -22.14
C GLU A 38 11.41 5.92 -22.13
N GLU A 39 11.50 5.25 -20.98
CA GLU A 39 11.05 3.86 -20.78
C GLU A 39 10.04 3.78 -19.61
N GLY A 40 8.91 4.47 -19.73
CA GLY A 40 7.78 4.30 -18.81
C GLY A 40 7.50 5.52 -17.93
N LEU A 41 7.24 5.30 -16.64
CA LEU A 41 6.77 6.33 -15.71
C LEU A 41 7.69 6.43 -14.48
N LYS A 42 7.94 7.66 -14.05
CA LYS A 42 8.47 7.98 -12.72
C LYS A 42 7.32 8.52 -11.87
N VAL A 43 7.09 7.90 -10.71
CA VAL A 43 6.07 8.32 -9.73
C VAL A 43 6.77 8.69 -8.43
N ARG A 44 6.68 9.95 -8.02
CA ARG A 44 7.15 10.42 -6.72
C ARG A 44 5.98 10.72 -5.81
N VAL A 45 5.98 10.14 -4.62
CA VAL A 45 4.94 10.30 -3.60
C VAL A 45 5.57 10.93 -2.37
N VAL A 46 5.03 12.07 -1.97
CA VAL A 46 5.41 12.79 -0.76
C VAL A 46 4.20 12.89 0.15
N THR A 47 4.38 12.66 1.44
CA THR A 47 3.31 12.82 2.43
C THR A 47 3.68 13.79 3.54
N GLU A 48 2.70 14.51 4.05
CA GLU A 48 2.85 15.46 5.16
C GLU A 48 1.57 15.56 6.01
N GLY A 49 1.70 16.22 7.16
CA GLY A 49 0.58 16.57 8.05
C GLY A 49 0.27 15.56 9.16
N CYS A 50 0.65 14.29 8.98
CA CYS A 50 0.48 13.25 10.00
C CYS A 50 1.74 12.39 10.16
N ASP A 51 2.22 12.20 11.39
CA ASP A 51 3.38 11.36 11.65
C ASP A 51 3.02 9.89 11.85
N ARG A 52 3.80 9.01 11.23
CA ARG A 52 3.78 7.55 11.41
C ARG A 52 2.45 6.88 11.08
N VAL A 53 1.64 7.48 10.22
CA VAL A 53 0.45 6.84 9.62
C VAL A 53 0.93 5.82 8.58
N PRO A 54 0.47 4.54 8.64
CA PRO A 54 0.76 3.55 7.62
C PRO A 54 0.27 3.99 6.24
N VAL A 55 1.10 3.84 5.22
CA VAL A 55 0.76 4.14 3.83
C VAL A 55 1.20 3.00 2.92
N LYS A 56 0.48 2.82 1.80
CA LYS A 56 0.81 1.82 0.79
C LYS A 56 0.68 2.39 -0.62
N LEU A 57 1.57 1.96 -1.51
CA LEU A 57 1.34 1.94 -2.96
C LEU A 57 0.91 0.53 -3.35
N GLU A 58 -0.13 0.47 -4.17
CA GLU A 58 -0.79 -0.77 -4.57
C GLU A 58 -0.75 -0.90 -6.09
N PHE A 59 -0.21 -2.02 -6.58
CA PHE A 59 -0.13 -2.35 -8.00
C PHE A 59 -0.89 -3.66 -8.25
N CYS A 60 -2.02 -3.56 -8.94
CA CYS A 60 -2.87 -4.71 -9.27
C CYS A 60 -2.52 -5.24 -10.66
N PHE A 61 -2.17 -6.52 -10.73
CA PHE A 61 -1.83 -7.21 -11.96
C PHE A 61 -2.85 -8.31 -12.26
N THR A 62 -3.08 -8.55 -13.55
CA THR A 62 -3.86 -9.71 -14.00
C THR A 62 -3.28 -11.00 -13.39
N PRO A 63 -4.11 -11.88 -12.81
CA PRO A 63 -3.62 -13.06 -12.10
C PRO A 63 -3.01 -14.08 -13.05
N ASN A 64 -2.42 -15.13 -12.48
CA ASN A 64 -1.66 -16.18 -13.17
C ASN A 64 -0.49 -15.58 -13.96
N CYS A 65 0.18 -14.58 -13.38
CA CYS A 65 1.42 -13.99 -13.87
C CYS A 65 2.63 -14.59 -13.11
N ILE A 66 3.83 -14.40 -13.64
CA ILE A 66 5.06 -14.70 -12.92
C ILE A 66 5.56 -13.39 -12.29
N VAL A 67 5.84 -13.44 -10.99
CA VAL A 67 6.28 -12.29 -10.21
C VAL A 67 7.65 -12.62 -9.63
N SER A 68 8.67 -11.92 -10.11
CA SER A 68 10.06 -12.23 -9.79
C SER A 68 10.72 -11.00 -9.14
N GLY A 69 11.41 -11.23 -8.03
CA GLY A 69 12.34 -10.27 -7.43
C GLY A 69 13.74 -10.88 -7.33
N GLU A 70 14.66 -10.17 -6.70
CA GLU A 70 16.06 -10.63 -6.58
C GLU A 70 16.21 -12.00 -5.89
N SER A 71 15.34 -12.30 -4.92
CA SER A 71 15.44 -13.52 -4.10
C SER A 71 14.19 -14.40 -4.12
N PHE A 72 13.26 -14.15 -5.05
CA PHE A 72 12.05 -14.95 -5.17
C PHE A 72 11.55 -14.98 -6.61
N ASP A 73 10.87 -16.06 -6.94
CA ASP A 73 10.10 -16.20 -8.17
C ASP A 73 8.84 -17.00 -7.83
N LEU A 74 7.67 -16.44 -8.12
CA LEU A 74 6.39 -17.02 -7.72
C LEU A 74 5.31 -16.80 -8.78
N THR A 75 4.28 -17.65 -8.72
CA THR A 75 3.05 -17.43 -9.49
C THR A 75 2.13 -16.48 -8.75
N GLY A 76 1.74 -15.40 -9.40
CA GLY A 76 0.79 -14.42 -8.88
C GLY A 76 -0.65 -14.90 -9.03
N GLU A 77 -1.14 -15.66 -8.05
CA GLU A 77 -2.51 -16.21 -8.04
C GLU A 77 -3.58 -15.14 -7.70
N PRO A 78 -4.85 -15.34 -8.13
CA PRO A 78 -5.95 -14.41 -7.83
C PRO A 78 -6.11 -14.18 -6.33
N GLY A 79 -6.25 -12.91 -5.92
CA GLY A 79 -6.49 -12.52 -4.54
C GLY A 79 -5.27 -12.65 -3.61
N GLN A 80 -4.13 -13.08 -4.14
CA GLN A 80 -2.87 -13.12 -3.41
C GLN A 80 -2.11 -11.79 -3.54
N SER A 81 -1.16 -11.59 -2.63
CA SER A 81 -0.34 -10.39 -2.63
C SER A 81 1.03 -10.60 -2.02
N ILE A 82 1.93 -9.65 -2.28
CA ILE A 82 3.25 -9.59 -1.68
C ILE A 82 3.61 -8.15 -1.32
N VAL A 83 4.36 -7.98 -0.22
CA VAL A 83 5.00 -6.71 0.13
C VAL A 83 6.47 -6.77 -0.27
N ILE A 84 6.92 -5.83 -1.08
CA ILE A 84 8.30 -5.78 -1.57
C ILE A 84 9.13 -4.92 -0.63
N LYS A 85 10.10 -5.55 0.04
CA LYS A 85 10.93 -4.88 1.04
C LYS A 85 12.01 -3.99 0.43
N SER A 86 12.53 -4.36 -0.73
CA SER A 86 13.62 -3.68 -1.44
C SER A 86 13.72 -4.17 -2.88
N GLY A 87 14.43 -3.41 -3.72
CA GLY A 87 14.76 -3.81 -5.08
C GLY A 87 13.60 -3.64 -6.07
N TYR A 88 13.78 -4.18 -7.27
CA TYR A 88 12.77 -4.15 -8.33
C TYR A 88 12.02 -5.48 -8.38
N VAL A 89 10.78 -5.42 -8.87
CA VAL A 89 9.97 -6.60 -9.18
C VAL A 89 9.59 -6.57 -10.64
N GLU A 90 9.80 -7.70 -11.30
CA GLU A 90 9.32 -7.98 -12.63
C GLU A 90 8.02 -8.76 -12.55
N VAL A 91 6.98 -8.31 -13.25
CA VAL A 91 5.73 -9.02 -13.43
C VAL A 91 5.56 -9.37 -14.90
N ARG A 92 5.48 -10.67 -15.19
CA ARG A 92 5.39 -11.21 -16.55
C ARG A 92 4.06 -11.94 -16.77
N LYS A 93 3.38 -11.62 -17.87
CA LYS A 93 2.18 -12.31 -18.35
C LYS A 93 2.31 -12.60 -19.84
N GLY A 94 2.63 -13.85 -20.19
CA GLY A 94 2.99 -14.19 -21.56
C GLY A 94 4.26 -13.44 -21.98
N THR A 95 4.16 -12.63 -23.04
CA THR A 95 5.26 -11.78 -23.53
C THR A 95 5.27 -10.39 -22.92
N ASN A 96 4.25 -10.01 -22.16
CA ASN A 96 4.18 -8.69 -21.53
C ASN A 96 4.95 -8.71 -20.21
N ILE A 97 5.80 -7.71 -20.01
CA ILE A 97 6.65 -7.58 -18.83
C ILE A 97 6.50 -6.14 -18.31
N ILE A 98 6.31 -6.01 -17.01
CA ILE A 98 6.34 -4.72 -16.30
C ILE A 98 7.35 -4.83 -15.17
N ASN A 99 8.26 -3.88 -15.07
CA ASN A 99 9.23 -3.76 -13.99
C ASN A 99 8.85 -2.57 -13.09
N ILE A 100 8.66 -2.82 -11.80
CA ILE A 100 8.32 -1.80 -10.81
C ILE A 100 9.35 -1.73 -9.68
N GLY A 101 9.75 -0.53 -9.29
CA GLY A 101 10.63 -0.33 -8.13
C GLY A 101 11.38 1.00 -8.12
N PRO A 102 12.24 1.25 -7.11
CA PRO A 102 12.54 0.33 -6.01
C PRO A 102 11.38 0.23 -5.02
N GLY A 103 11.07 -1.00 -4.59
CA GLY A 103 10.11 -1.27 -3.54
C GLY A 103 10.64 -0.86 -2.17
N PHE A 104 9.72 -0.63 -1.24
CA PHE A 104 9.97 -0.33 0.15
C PHE A 104 8.89 -1.02 0.97
N GLY A 105 9.25 -1.74 2.03
CA GLY A 105 8.30 -2.57 2.79
C GLY A 105 8.54 -2.50 4.28
N LYS A 106 8.18 -1.37 4.92
CA LYS A 106 8.39 -1.17 6.36
C LYS A 106 7.37 -1.90 7.23
N HIS A 107 6.25 -2.35 6.66
CA HIS A 107 5.26 -3.15 7.38
C HIS A 107 4.48 -4.10 6.46
N ASN A 108 3.88 -5.15 7.02
CA ASN A 108 3.03 -6.08 6.28
C ASN A 108 1.54 -5.75 6.35
N TYR A 109 1.17 -4.66 7.04
CA TYR A 109 -0.20 -4.20 7.12
C TYR A 109 -0.64 -3.57 5.79
N ALA A 110 -1.08 -4.39 4.82
CA ALA A 110 -1.34 -3.97 3.45
C ALA A 110 -2.75 -4.32 2.95
N SER A 111 -3.08 -5.61 2.82
CA SER A 111 -4.38 -6.07 2.28
C SER A 111 -5.57 -5.74 3.20
N GLU A 112 -5.36 -5.75 4.51
CA GLU A 112 -6.37 -5.45 5.52
C GLU A 112 -6.21 -4.04 6.12
N MET A 113 -5.54 -3.14 5.41
CA MET A 113 -5.26 -1.80 5.91
C MET A 113 -6.57 -1.00 6.08
N ARG A 114 -6.86 -0.59 7.31
CA ARG A 114 -8.09 0.13 7.64
C ARG A 114 -8.07 1.48 6.96
N GLY A 115 -9.18 1.82 6.28
CA GLY A 115 -9.32 3.10 5.59
C GLY A 115 -8.62 3.15 4.23
N SER A 116 -8.12 2.02 3.72
CA SER A 116 -7.73 1.89 2.31
C SER A 116 -8.82 1.19 1.50
N GLU A 117 -8.68 1.25 0.19
CA GLU A 117 -9.43 0.38 -0.72
C GLU A 117 -9.31 -1.10 -0.32
N PHE A 118 -10.39 -1.84 -0.55
CA PHE A 118 -10.42 -3.28 -0.31
C PHE A 118 -9.49 -3.99 -1.30
N TRP A 119 -8.72 -4.95 -0.81
CA TRP A 119 -7.85 -5.73 -1.67
C TRP A 119 -8.65 -6.47 -2.75
N SER A 120 -8.11 -6.51 -3.96
CA SER A 120 -8.72 -7.22 -5.07
C SER A 120 -8.74 -8.72 -4.82
N LYS A 121 -9.89 -9.37 -5.05
CA LYS A 121 -10.02 -10.85 -4.99
C LYS A 121 -9.70 -11.51 -6.33
N SER A 122 -9.66 -10.74 -7.41
CA SER A 122 -9.46 -11.24 -8.77
C SER A 122 -8.05 -10.98 -9.30
N GLU A 123 -7.31 -10.04 -8.73
CA GLU A 123 -5.98 -9.65 -9.20
C GLU A 123 -4.90 -10.13 -8.23
N TYR A 124 -3.66 -10.19 -8.72
CA TYR A 124 -2.49 -10.33 -7.86
C TYR A 124 -1.96 -8.94 -7.51
N THR A 125 -1.70 -8.69 -6.23
CA THR A 125 -1.35 -7.34 -5.76
C THR A 125 0.09 -7.25 -5.25
N VAL A 126 0.86 -6.31 -5.79
CA VAL A 126 2.18 -5.95 -5.27
C VAL A 126 2.07 -4.68 -4.44
N TYR A 127 2.60 -4.71 -3.22
CA TYR A 127 2.56 -3.59 -2.28
C TYR A 127 3.94 -3.04 -1.98
N PHE A 128 4.05 -1.71 -1.97
CA PHE A 128 5.13 -0.99 -1.27
C PHE A 128 4.53 -0.26 -0.08
N THR A 129 5.10 -0.43 1.11
CA THR A 129 4.55 0.05 2.38
C THR A 129 5.57 0.85 3.17
N ASP A 130 5.10 1.93 3.79
CA ASP A 130 5.92 2.80 4.63
C ASP A 130 5.06 3.48 5.69
N TYR A 131 5.71 4.29 6.54
CA TYR A 131 5.03 5.18 7.47
C TYR A 131 5.32 6.62 7.07
N THR A 132 4.28 7.46 7.04
CA THR A 132 4.44 8.91 6.86
C THR A 132 5.43 9.50 7.88
N ASN A 133 6.17 10.55 7.55
CA ASN A 133 6.18 11.29 6.27
C ASN A 133 7.18 10.67 5.28
N ILE A 134 6.72 10.42 4.05
CA ILE A 134 7.56 9.81 3.01
C ILE A 134 7.94 10.80 1.93
N ASP A 135 9.07 10.54 1.28
CA ASP A 135 9.44 11.05 -0.03
C ASP A 135 10.04 9.87 -0.80
N ARG A 136 9.19 9.19 -1.57
CA ARG A 136 9.56 7.97 -2.30
C ARG A 136 9.39 8.20 -3.78
N THR A 137 10.34 7.70 -4.55
CA THR A 137 10.25 7.64 -6.01
C THR A 137 10.26 6.18 -6.44
N VAL A 138 9.30 5.81 -7.29
CA VAL A 138 9.20 4.52 -7.95
C VAL A 138 9.17 4.71 -9.46
N TYR A 139 9.66 3.72 -10.17
CA TYR A 139 9.71 3.64 -11.62
C TYR A 139 8.85 2.47 -12.05
N ILE A 140 8.07 2.67 -13.10
CA ILE A 140 7.24 1.66 -13.76
C ILE A 140 7.72 1.61 -15.20
N LYS A 141 8.33 0.50 -15.59
CA LYS A 141 8.91 0.30 -16.93
C LYS A 141 8.28 -0.91 -17.62
#